data_AF-A0A840NSY9-F1
#
_entry.id   AF-A0A840NSY9-F1
#
_cell.length_a   1.000
_cell.length_b   1.000
_cell.length_c   1.000
_cell.angle_alpha   90.00
_cell.angle_beta   90.00
_cell.angle_gamma   90.00
#
_symmetry.space_group_name_H-M   'P 1'
#
loop_
_entity.id
_entity.type
_entity.pdbx_description
1 polymer ?
#
loop_
_entity_poly.entity_id
_entity_poly.type
_entity_poly.pdbx_seq_one_letter_code
_entity_poly.pdbx_strand_id
1 'polypeptide(L)'
;MQKVTWFRRLGLVSAVVAVGLATAPVAAHADGYDTPRSATALGAGNTYAAGLAAAEQRARQAVLAVGHDCTPGTYSTLTIYSSPGGGTWVFQSTHNAMCVD
;
A
#
# COMPACT_ATOMS: atom_id res chain seq x y z
N MET A 1 -11.77 30.81 57.95
CA MET A 1 -12.12 29.46 57.48
C MET A 1 -13.07 29.57 56.30
N GLN A 2 -12.60 29.32 55.07
CA GLN A 2 -13.45 28.84 53.98
C GLN A 2 -12.53 28.19 52.93
N LYS A 3 -12.73 26.88 52.74
CA LYS A 3 -12.05 26.01 51.78
C LYS A 3 -12.60 26.29 50.38
N VAL A 4 -11.78 26.10 49.35
CA VAL A 4 -11.97 25.10 48.27
C VAL A 4 -10.99 25.44 47.13
N THR A 5 -9.90 24.67 47.15
CA THR A 5 -9.16 24.08 46.01
C THR A 5 -9.56 24.49 44.60
N TRP A 6 -8.58 24.86 43.76
CA TRP A 6 -8.05 23.96 42.71
C TRP A 6 -7.14 24.75 41.75
N PHE A 7 -5.84 24.74 42.02
CA PHE A 7 -4.81 25.09 41.05
C PHE A 7 -4.90 24.15 39.86
N ARG A 8 -5.33 24.65 38.69
CA ARG A 8 -5.01 24.01 37.42
C ARG A 8 -4.73 25.04 36.33
N ARG A 9 -3.45 25.04 35.96
CA ARG A 9 -2.91 25.13 34.59
C ARG A 9 -2.59 26.53 34.05
N LEU A 10 -1.38 26.95 34.42
CA LEU A 10 -0.40 27.59 33.54
C LEU A 10 -0.29 26.87 32.18
N GLY A 11 0.02 27.64 31.13
CA GLY A 11 0.55 27.16 29.84
C GLY A 11 -0.08 27.87 28.63
N LEU A 12 0.40 29.07 28.27
CA LEU A 12 1.39 29.30 27.20
C LEU A 12 0.80 29.32 25.77
N VAL A 13 0.51 30.55 25.34
CA VAL A 13 0.86 31.19 24.04
C VAL A 13 1.49 30.28 22.97
N SER A 14 0.87 30.20 21.79
CA SER A 14 1.48 30.65 20.52
C SER A 14 0.57 30.43 19.32
N ALA A 15 0.45 31.49 18.51
CA ALA A 15 -0.25 31.54 17.25
C ALA A 15 0.37 30.56 16.23
N VAL A 16 -0.46 29.81 15.52
CA VAL A 16 -0.05 29.07 14.33
C VAL A 16 -0.67 29.75 13.12
N VAL A 17 0.22 30.34 12.31
CA VAL A 17 -0.06 30.89 10.98
C VAL A 17 -0.46 29.73 10.06
N ALA A 18 -1.71 29.71 9.60
CA ALA A 18 -2.12 28.80 8.54
C ALA A 18 -1.64 29.36 7.18
N VAL A 19 -0.44 28.97 6.76
CA VAL A 19 0.00 29.14 5.37
C VAL A 19 -0.82 28.17 4.52
N GLY A 20 -1.78 28.71 3.78
CA GLY A 20 -2.54 27.98 2.77
C GLY A 20 -1.62 27.53 1.65
N LEU A 21 -1.10 26.31 1.76
CA LEU A 21 -0.47 25.61 0.65
C LEU A 21 -1.59 25.09 -0.25
N ALA A 22 -1.94 25.88 -1.26
CA ALA A 22 -2.67 25.39 -2.42
C ALA A 22 -1.77 24.42 -3.19
N THR A 23 -1.72 23.16 -2.77
CA THR A 23 -1.24 22.08 -3.62
C THR A 23 -2.42 21.60 -4.45
N ALA A 24 -2.72 22.32 -5.52
CA ALA A 24 -3.45 21.69 -6.62
C ALA A 24 -2.62 20.48 -7.07
N PRO A 25 -3.17 19.26 -7.12
CA PRO A 25 -2.45 18.19 -7.78
C PRO A 25 -2.35 18.62 -9.24
N VAL A 26 -1.13 18.93 -9.69
CA VAL A 26 -0.83 18.89 -11.11
C VAL A 26 -0.97 17.42 -11.47
N ALA A 27 -2.15 17.03 -11.93
CA ALA A 27 -2.30 15.86 -12.76
C ALA A 27 -1.50 16.19 -14.02
N ALA A 28 -0.21 15.87 -14.00
CA ALA A 28 0.56 15.73 -15.21
C ALA A 28 -0.06 14.52 -15.93
N HIS A 29 -1.08 14.80 -16.74
CA HIS A 29 -1.57 13.87 -17.75
C HIS A 29 -0.44 13.78 -18.79
N ALA A 30 0.54 12.94 -18.49
CA ALA A 30 1.54 12.50 -19.44
C ALA A 30 0.89 11.38 -20.25
N ASP A 31 -0.03 11.76 -21.15
CA ASP A 31 -0.60 10.86 -22.13
C ASP A 31 0.55 10.25 -22.96
N GLY A 32 0.86 8.97 -22.72
CA GLY A 32 1.77 8.17 -23.55
C GLY A 32 3.14 7.80 -22.99
N TYR A 33 3.45 8.05 -21.72
CA TYR A 33 4.66 7.50 -21.09
C TYR A 33 4.37 6.25 -20.28
N ASP A 34 5.28 5.28 -20.36
CA ASP A 34 5.32 4.13 -19.46
C ASP A 34 5.39 4.62 -18.00
N THR A 35 4.28 4.51 -17.27
CA THR A 35 4.17 4.85 -15.85
C THR A 35 4.51 3.62 -15.00
N PRO A 36 5.47 3.71 -14.06
CA PRO A 36 5.77 2.62 -13.15
C PRO A 36 4.59 2.42 -12.18
N ARG A 37 4.06 1.20 -12.17
CA ARG A 37 2.97 0.77 -11.28
C ARG A 37 3.45 -0.39 -10.42
N SER A 38 2.99 -0.40 -9.18
CA SER A 38 3.24 -1.52 -8.27
C SER A 38 2.01 -1.82 -7.44
N ALA A 39 1.77 -3.10 -7.17
CA ALA A 39 0.72 -3.54 -6.26
C ALA A 39 1.14 -4.76 -5.47
N THR A 40 0.75 -4.78 -4.20
CA THR A 40 1.00 -5.89 -3.28
C THR A 40 -0.31 -6.62 -2.99
N ALA A 41 -0.30 -7.95 -3.11
CA ALA A 41 -1.45 -8.78 -2.81
C ALA A 41 -1.07 -10.05 -2.03
N LEU A 42 -2.07 -10.63 -1.37
CA LEU A 42 -1.94 -11.91 -0.68
C LEU A 42 -2.58 -13.03 -1.49
N GLY A 43 -1.89 -14.17 -1.56
CA GLY A 43 -2.39 -15.41 -2.14
C GLY A 43 -2.22 -16.57 -1.17
N ALA A 44 -3.14 -17.52 -1.24
CA ALA A 44 -3.13 -18.71 -0.40
C ALA A 44 -3.42 -19.95 -1.25
N GLY A 45 -2.80 -21.07 -0.87
CA GLY A 45 -3.02 -22.36 -1.52
C GLY A 45 -2.75 -23.52 -0.57
N ASN A 46 -3.30 -24.68 -0.89
CA ASN A 46 -3.06 -25.93 -0.16
C ASN A 46 -1.68 -26.55 -0.47
N THR A 47 -0.95 -25.99 -1.42
CA THR A 47 0.44 -26.33 -1.74
C THR A 47 1.26 -25.05 -1.86
N TYR A 48 2.58 -25.18 -1.71
CA TYR A 48 3.52 -24.07 -1.89
C TYR A 48 3.31 -23.38 -3.25
N ALA A 49 3.31 -24.16 -4.33
CA ALA A 49 3.16 -23.65 -5.70
C ALA A 49 1.82 -22.95 -5.92
N ALA A 50 0.71 -23.51 -5.40
CA ALA A 50 -0.60 -22.90 -5.53
C ALA A 50 -0.68 -21.56 -4.78
N GLY A 51 -0.11 -21.47 -3.57
CA GLY A 51 -0.08 -20.22 -2.81
C GLY A 51 0.75 -19.13 -3.48
N LEU A 52 1.91 -19.51 -4.02
CA LEU A 52 2.81 -18.61 -4.76
C LEU A 52 2.11 -18.04 -6.01
N ALA A 53 1.60 -18.93 -6.87
CA ALA A 53 0.90 -18.54 -8.10
C ALA A 53 -0.34 -17.67 -7.80
N ALA A 54 -1.10 -18.00 -6.75
CA ALA A 54 -2.24 -17.20 -6.33
C ALA A 54 -1.84 -15.78 -5.89
N ALA A 55 -0.70 -15.62 -5.22
CA ALA A 55 -0.24 -14.31 -4.75
C ALA A 55 0.25 -13.45 -5.92
N GLU A 56 1.05 -14.03 -6.82
CA GLU A 56 1.55 -13.35 -8.02
C GLU A 56 0.39 -12.96 -8.95
N GLN A 57 -0.55 -13.86 -9.21
CA GLN A 57 -1.72 -13.57 -10.05
C GLN A 57 -2.55 -12.41 -9.49
N ARG A 58 -2.79 -12.39 -8.18
CA ARG A 58 -3.56 -11.31 -7.54
C ARG A 58 -2.81 -9.98 -7.57
N ALA A 59 -1.50 -9.99 -7.35
CA ALA A 59 -0.67 -8.78 -7.44
C ALA A 59 -0.69 -8.21 -8.87
N ARG A 60 -0.61 -9.09 -9.88
CA ARG A 60 -0.77 -8.70 -11.29
C ARG A 60 -2.14 -8.11 -11.58
N GLN A 61 -3.21 -8.77 -11.13
CA GLN A 61 -4.58 -8.28 -11.31
C GLN A 61 -4.77 -6.90 -10.66
N ALA A 62 -4.15 -6.65 -9.51
CA ALA A 62 -4.21 -5.36 -8.83
C ALA A 62 -3.51 -4.24 -9.63
N VAL A 63 -2.39 -4.53 -10.30
CA VAL A 63 -1.75 -3.58 -11.23
C VAL A 63 -2.64 -3.33 -12.45
N LEU A 64 -3.17 -4.38 -13.07
CA LEU A 64 -4.02 -4.29 -14.26
C LEU A 64 -5.40 -3.65 -14.00
N ALA A 65 -5.82 -3.54 -12.73
CA ALA A 65 -7.05 -2.85 -12.37
C ALA A 65 -6.94 -1.32 -12.48
N VAL A 66 -5.72 -0.78 -12.49
CA VAL A 66 -5.45 0.67 -12.50
C VAL A 66 -4.55 1.12 -13.66
N GLY A 67 -4.00 0.18 -14.44
CA GLY A 67 -3.14 0.46 -15.57
C GLY A 67 -3.54 -0.34 -16.80
N HIS A 68 -3.35 0.23 -17.98
CA HIS A 68 -3.61 -0.41 -19.27
C HIS A 68 -2.27 -0.78 -19.94
N ASP A 69 -2.29 -1.82 -20.78
CA ASP A 69 -1.13 -2.28 -21.55
C ASP A 69 0.19 -2.43 -20.76
N CYS A 70 0.11 -3.02 -19.56
CA CYS A 70 1.26 -3.23 -18.70
C CYS A 70 2.22 -4.31 -19.23
N THR A 71 3.53 -4.02 -19.13
CA THR A 71 4.60 -5.00 -19.31
C THR A 71 4.47 -6.21 -18.35
N PRO A 72 5.07 -7.37 -18.65
CA PRO A 72 5.02 -8.54 -17.77
C PRO A 72 5.63 -8.34 -16.38
N GLY A 73 6.44 -7.28 -16.19
CA GLY A 73 6.97 -6.85 -14.91
C GLY A 73 7.86 -7.86 -14.17
N THR A 74 8.02 -7.63 -12.87
CA THR A 74 8.77 -8.49 -11.94
C THR A 74 7.96 -8.71 -10.67
N TYR A 75 8.27 -9.78 -9.94
CA TYR A 75 7.64 -10.14 -8.67
C TYR A 75 8.66 -10.18 -7.54
N SER A 76 8.27 -9.67 -6.39
CA SER A 76 8.95 -9.90 -5.12
C SER A 76 7.98 -10.58 -4.19
N THR A 77 8.25 -11.85 -3.86
CA THR A 77 7.31 -12.70 -3.11
C THR A 77 7.93 -13.21 -1.81
N LEU A 78 7.18 -13.09 -0.73
CA LEU A 78 7.54 -13.55 0.61
C LEU A 78 6.50 -14.54 1.13
N THR A 79 6.96 -15.67 1.68
CA THR A 79 6.09 -16.56 2.46
C THR A 79 5.81 -15.91 3.82
N ILE A 80 4.55 -15.60 4.10
CA ILE A 80 4.14 -14.94 5.35
C ILE A 80 3.52 -15.91 6.35
N TYR A 81 3.03 -17.06 5.87
CA TYR A 81 2.50 -18.11 6.73
C TYR A 81 2.59 -19.48 6.06
N SER A 82 2.90 -20.49 6.86
CA SER A 82 2.74 -21.90 6.49
C SER A 82 2.12 -22.65 7.66
N SER A 83 1.09 -23.44 7.39
CA SER A 83 0.48 -24.28 8.42
C SER A 83 1.45 -25.37 8.84
N PRO A 84 1.53 -25.71 10.14
CA PRO A 84 2.17 -26.95 10.58
C PRO A 84 1.58 -28.15 9.83
N GLY A 85 2.42 -28.94 9.17
CA GLY A 85 1.98 -30.08 8.35
C GLY A 85 1.68 -29.77 6.87
N GLY A 86 1.84 -28.51 6.42
CA GLY A 86 1.92 -28.18 4.99
C GLY A 86 0.59 -28.05 4.22
N GLY A 87 -0.55 -27.99 4.89
CA GLY A 87 -1.89 -27.87 4.28
C GLY A 87 -2.34 -26.47 3.86
N THR A 88 -1.59 -25.42 4.22
CA THR A 88 -1.88 -24.03 3.82
C THR A 88 -0.58 -23.25 3.72
N TRP A 89 -0.41 -22.56 2.59
CA TRP A 89 0.72 -21.69 2.30
C TRP A 89 0.18 -20.34 1.89
N VAL A 90 0.61 -19.29 2.58
CA VAL A 90 0.20 -17.91 2.29
C VAL A 90 1.44 -17.09 1.93
N PHE A 91 1.34 -16.39 0.82
CA PHE A 91 2.38 -15.53 0.30
C PHE A 91 1.87 -14.11 0.15
N GLN A 92 2.75 -13.15 0.39
CA GLN A 92 2.60 -11.78 -0.02
C GLN A 92 3.47 -11.57 -1.25
N SER A 93 2.90 -11.12 -2.35
CA SER A 93 3.64 -10.80 -3.57
C SER A 93 3.42 -9.36 -3.97
N THR A 94 4.51 -8.67 -4.33
CA THR A 94 4.48 -7.35 -4.93
C THR A 94 4.84 -7.48 -6.40
N HIS A 95 3.94 -7.03 -7.27
CA HIS A 95 4.18 -6.97 -8.71
C HIS A 95 4.57 -5.54 -9.10
N ASN A 96 5.70 -5.39 -9.79
CA ASN A 96 6.15 -4.12 -10.35
C ASN A 96 6.14 -4.22 -11.88
N ALA A 97 5.44 -3.31 -12.55
CA ALA A 97 5.37 -3.26 -14.00
C ALA A 97 5.36 -1.81 -14.50
N MET A 98 5.81 -1.61 -15.74
CA MET A 98 5.55 -0.38 -16.48
C MET A 98 4.22 -0.52 -17.21
N CYS A 99 3.35 0.47 -17.12
CA CYS A 99 2.01 0.50 -17.73
C CYS A 99 1.79 1.79 -18.51
N VAL A 100 0.90 1.75 -19.49
CA VAL A 100 0.36 2.96 -20.11
C VAL A 100 -0.82 3.44 -19.24
N ASP A 101 -0.86 4.74 -18.98
CA ASP A 101 -1.97 5.37 -18.24
C ASP A 101 -3.19 5.63 -19.12
#